data_AF-A0A9D9ZXA6-F1
#
_entry.id   AF-A0A9D9ZXA6-F1
#
_cell.length_a   1.000
_cell.length_b   1.000
_cell.length_c   1.000
_cell.angle_alpha   90.00
_cell.angle_beta   90.00
_cell.angle_gamma   90.00
#
_symmetry.space_group_name_H-M   'P 1'
#
loop_
_entity.id
_entity.type
_entity.pdbx_description
1 polymer ?
#
loop_
_entity_poly.entity_id
_entity_poly.type
_entity_poly.pdbx_seq_one_letter_code
_entity_poly.pdbx_strand_id
1 'polypeptide(L)'
;MKLLMIDNYDSFTYNIVQYFGELGADVEVFRNDEITLEGIAARNPDRLVISPGPCSPNEAGISVQAIQHFMGKLPILGVCLGHQAIGAALGGKIIRAQELMHGKTSVITTTQTGVFAN
;
A
#
# COMPACT_ATOMS: atom_id res chain seq x y z
N MET A 1 -5.51 -6.56 -16.00
CA MET A 1 -5.31 -6.85 -14.56
C MET A 1 -5.94 -5.73 -13.78
N LYS A 2 -6.89 -6.03 -12.90
CA LYS A 2 -7.62 -5.05 -12.10
C LYS A 2 -6.90 -4.80 -10.78
N LEU A 3 -6.48 -3.57 -10.55
CA LEU A 3 -5.74 -3.14 -9.37
C LEU A 3 -6.58 -2.14 -8.60
N LEU A 4 -6.83 -2.41 -7.32
CA LEU A 4 -7.45 -1.45 -6.43
C LEU A 4 -6.37 -0.78 -5.59
N MET A 5 -6.31 0.55 -5.66
CA MET A 5 -5.43 1.40 -4.88
C MET A 5 -6.23 2.04 -3.75
N ILE A 6 -5.83 1.80 -2.49
CA ILE A 6 -6.29 2.62 -1.36
C ILE A 6 -5.33 3.80 -1.23
N ASP A 7 -5.84 5.01 -1.47
CA ASP A 7 -5.12 6.26 -1.31
C ASP A 7 -5.22 6.79 0.12
N ASN A 8 -4.09 6.93 0.79
CA ASN A 8 -3.98 7.57 2.10
C ASN A 8 -3.66 9.07 1.99
N TYR A 9 -4.22 9.75 0.98
CA TYR A 9 -4.05 11.19 0.74
C TYR A 9 -2.60 11.62 0.52
N ASP A 10 -1.86 10.89 -0.33
CA ASP A 10 -0.47 11.21 -0.64
C ASP A 10 -0.27 11.84 -2.02
N SER A 11 0.66 12.78 -2.10
CA SER A 11 0.96 13.47 -3.35
C SER A 11 1.66 12.59 -4.40
N PHE A 12 2.26 11.47 -4.01
CA PHE A 12 2.92 10.53 -4.92
C PHE A 12 2.01 9.40 -5.41
N THR A 13 0.78 9.27 -4.89
CA THR A 13 -0.17 8.24 -5.35
C THR A 13 -0.36 8.30 -6.86
N TYR A 14 -0.48 9.50 -7.43
CA TYR A 14 -0.64 9.69 -8.88
C TYR A 14 0.52 9.07 -9.68
N ASN A 15 1.77 9.23 -9.24
CA ASN A 15 2.92 8.67 -9.95
C ASN A 15 2.87 7.14 -10.01
N ILE A 16 2.45 6.51 -8.91
CA ILE A 16 2.31 5.05 -8.82
C ILE A 16 1.17 4.57 -9.73
N VAL A 17 0.02 5.24 -9.68
CA VAL A 17 -1.16 4.93 -10.50
C VAL A 17 -0.84 5.07 -11.98
N GLN A 18 -0.19 6.17 -12.38
CA GLN A 18 0.20 6.40 -13.77
C GLN A 18 1.09 5.26 -14.28
N TYR A 19 2.12 4.88 -13.52
CA TYR A 19 3.04 3.83 -13.95
C TYR A 19 2.36 2.46 -14.06
N PHE A 20 1.45 2.11 -13.14
CA PHE A 20 0.64 0.91 -13.30
C PHE A 20 -0.24 0.95 -14.54
N GLY A 21 -0.82 2.11 -14.87
CA GLY A 21 -1.58 2.32 -16.10
C GLY A 21 -0.72 2.15 -17.35
N GLU A 22 0.50 2.68 -17.37
CA GLU A 22 1.48 2.48 -18.45
C GLU A 22 1.85 1.01 -18.65
N LEU A 23 1.84 0.22 -17.58
CA LEU A 23 2.03 -1.24 -17.61
C LEU A 23 0.75 -2.02 -17.99
N GLY A 24 -0.37 -1.34 -18.28
CA GLY A 24 -1.63 -1.94 -18.70
C GLY A 24 -2.53 -2.45 -17.57
N ALA A 25 -2.30 -2.02 -16.33
CA ALA A 25 -3.24 -2.28 -15.24
C ALA A 25 -4.47 -1.36 -15.35
N ASP A 26 -5.64 -1.91 -15.04
CA ASP A 26 -6.87 -1.14 -14.83
C ASP A 26 -6.93 -0.75 -13.36
N VAL A 27 -6.60 0.50 -13.06
CA VAL A 27 -6.40 0.99 -11.69
C VAL A 27 -7.63 1.75 -11.22
N GLU A 28 -8.27 1.25 -10.17
CA GLU A 28 -9.32 1.97 -9.45
C GLU A 28 -8.77 2.52 -8.13
N VAL A 29 -8.90 3.82 -7.90
CA VAL A 29 -8.37 4.51 -6.72
C VAL A 29 -9.52 4.93 -5.81
N PHE A 30 -9.41 4.59 -4.53
CA PHE A 30 -10.34 5.03 -3.48
C PHE A 30 -9.57 5.57 -2.30
N ARG A 31 -10.05 6.65 -1.69
CA ARG A 31 -9.48 7.11 -0.44
C ARG A 31 -9.80 6.14 0.70
N ASN A 32 -8.95 6.14 1.72
CA ASN A 32 -9.04 5.21 2.85
C ASN A 32 -10.32 5.33 3.71
N ASP A 33 -11.15 6.33 3.44
CA ASP A 33 -12.43 6.65 4.08
C ASP A 33 -13.63 6.61 3.10
N GLU A 34 -13.38 6.42 1.80
CA GLU A 34 -14.40 6.44 0.74
C GLU A 34 -14.83 5.03 0.28
N ILE A 35 -14.23 3.97 0.82
CA ILE A 35 -14.55 2.59 0.47
C ILE A 35 -14.60 1.68 1.70
N THR A 36 -15.49 0.68 1.67
CA THR A 36 -15.59 -0.37 2.71
C THR A 36 -14.96 -1.68 2.23
N LEU A 37 -14.77 -2.63 3.16
CA LEU A 37 -14.25 -3.96 2.81
C LEU A 37 -15.17 -4.68 1.82
N GLU A 38 -16.48 -4.56 2.00
CA GLU A 38 -17.51 -5.10 1.11
C GLU A 38 -17.45 -4.41 -0.26
N GLY A 39 -17.20 -3.09 -0.28
CA GLY A 39 -17.00 -2.32 -1.51
C GLY A 39 -15.77 -2.79 -2.29
N ILE A 40 -14.66 -3.09 -1.61
CA ILE A 40 -13.46 -3.66 -2.22
C ILE A 40 -13.77 -5.06 -2.77
N ALA A 41 -14.41 -5.92 -1.98
CA ALA A 41 -14.74 -7.28 -2.38
C ALA A 41 -15.70 -7.33 -3.59
N ALA A 42 -16.72 -6.46 -3.61
CA ALA A 42 -17.69 -6.38 -4.71
C ALA A 42 -17.06 -5.95 -6.04
N ARG A 43 -15.96 -5.18 -5.99
CA ARG A 43 -15.20 -4.79 -7.19
C ARG A 43 -14.35 -5.92 -7.75
N ASN A 44 -14.12 -6.99 -6.99
CA ASN A 44 -13.35 -8.17 -7.37
C ASN A 44 -11.98 -7.82 -8.01
N PRO A 45 -11.09 -7.10 -7.31
CA PRO A 45 -9.77 -6.75 -7.84
C PRO A 45 -8.84 -7.96 -7.87
N ASP A 46 -7.91 -7.99 -8.83
CA ASP A 46 -6.85 -9.00 -8.90
C ASP A 46 -5.75 -8.72 -7.87
N ARG A 47 -5.53 -7.44 -7.53
CA ARG A 47 -4.47 -6.96 -6.63
C ARG A 47 -4.93 -5.78 -5.80
N LEU A 48 -4.41 -5.69 -4.58
CA LEU A 48 -4.61 -4.56 -3.68
C LEU A 48 -3.29 -3.82 -3.46
N VAL A 49 -3.29 -2.51 -3.65
CA VAL A 49 -2.15 -1.64 -3.34
C VAL A 49 -2.57 -0.61 -2.32
N ILE A 50 -1.72 -0.40 -1.30
CA ILE A 50 -1.91 0.63 -0.29
C ILE A 50 -0.86 1.71 -0.52
N SER A 51 -1.31 2.92 -0.80
CA SER A 51 -0.43 4.03 -1.14
C SER A 51 0.36 4.54 0.07
N PRO A 52 1.40 5.38 -0.17
CA PRO A 52 1.99 6.20 0.88
C PRO A 52 0.95 7.14 1.52
N GLY A 53 1.32 7.80 2.59
CA GLY A 53 0.44 8.76 3.27
C GLY A 53 1.15 9.45 4.44
N PRO A 54 0.61 10.58 4.90
CA PRO A 54 0.98 11.15 6.19
C PRO A 54 0.46 10.26 7.33
N CYS A 55 0.91 10.55 8.55
CA CYS A 55 0.43 9.91 9.79
C CYS A 55 0.89 8.46 10.02
N SER A 56 0.46 7.87 11.13
CA SER A 56 0.79 6.50 11.53
C SER A 56 -0.23 5.48 10.99
N PRO A 57 0.09 4.18 10.90
CA PRO A 57 -0.87 3.17 10.45
C PRO A 57 -2.16 3.09 11.26
N ASN A 58 -2.12 3.49 12.53
CA ASN A 58 -3.32 3.55 13.39
C ASN A 58 -4.33 4.59 12.90
N GLU A 59 -3.89 5.54 12.09
CA GLU A 59 -4.68 6.63 11.53
C GLU A 59 -4.97 6.42 10.03
N ALA A 60 -4.49 5.32 9.43
CA ALA A 60 -4.57 5.04 7.98
C ALA A 60 -5.95 4.51 7.52
N GLY A 61 -7.02 4.90 8.21
CA GLY A 61 -8.41 4.53 7.89
C GLY A 61 -8.60 3.01 7.74
N ILE A 62 -9.24 2.59 6.64
CA ILE A 62 -9.52 1.18 6.36
C ILE A 62 -8.28 0.36 5.99
N SER A 63 -7.11 0.98 5.76
CA SER A 63 -5.94 0.30 5.19
C SER A 63 -5.51 -0.95 5.97
N VAL A 64 -5.41 -0.85 7.30
CA VAL A 64 -5.03 -2.00 8.16
C VAL A 64 -6.09 -3.10 8.11
N GLN A 65 -7.37 -2.72 8.19
CA GLN A 65 -8.49 -3.68 8.14
C GLN A 65 -8.57 -4.37 6.77
N ALA A 66 -8.35 -3.63 5.69
CA ALA A 66 -8.31 -4.17 4.33
C ALA A 66 -7.18 -5.19 4.18
N ILE A 67 -5.98 -4.87 4.69
CA ILE A 67 -4.86 -5.81 4.69
C ILE A 67 -5.25 -7.09 5.45
N GLN A 68 -5.78 -6.97 6.68
CA GLN A 68 -6.18 -8.13 7.48
C GLN A 68 -7.27 -8.96 6.79
N HIS A 69 -8.24 -8.32 6.15
CA HIS A 69 -9.35 -9.00 5.51
C HIS A 69 -8.95 -9.75 4.22
N PHE A 70 -8.07 -9.16 3.42
CA PHE A 70 -7.69 -9.68 2.09
C PHE A 70 -6.38 -10.47 2.09
N MET A 71 -5.66 -10.51 3.20
CA MET A 71 -4.47 -11.36 3.34
C MET A 71 -4.79 -12.82 3.05
N GLY A 72 -3.97 -13.45 2.21
CA GLY A 72 -4.17 -14.82 1.73
C GLY A 72 -5.26 -14.97 0.65
N LYS A 73 -6.01 -13.90 0.34
CA LYS A 73 -7.02 -13.88 -0.74
C LYS A 73 -6.51 -13.14 -1.97
N LEU A 74 -5.78 -12.04 -1.76
CA LEU A 74 -5.22 -11.20 -2.82
C LEU A 74 -3.72 -10.98 -2.61
N PRO A 75 -2.93 -10.80 -3.68
CA PRO A 75 -1.62 -10.18 -3.59
C PRO A 75 -1.76 -8.72 -3.11
N ILE A 76 -1.01 -8.37 -2.06
CA ILE A 76 -1.03 -7.04 -1.44
C ILE A 76 0.36 -6.41 -1.54
N LEU A 77 0.42 -5.17 -2.03
CA LEU A 77 1.63 -4.35 -2.02
C LEU A 77 1.38 -3.08 -1.20
N GLY A 78 2.28 -2.76 -0.28
CA GLY A 78 2.21 -1.53 0.51
C GLY A 78 3.46 -0.68 0.30
N VAL A 79 3.29 0.62 0.04
CA VAL A 79 4.39 1.56 -0.16
C VAL A 79 4.41 2.58 0.98
N CYS A 80 5.57 2.81 1.59
CA CYS A 80 5.74 3.73 2.72
C CYS A 80 4.74 3.45 3.87
N LEU A 81 3.72 4.29 4.08
CA LEU A 81 2.66 4.05 5.06
C LEU A 81 1.96 2.70 4.81
N GLY A 82 1.72 2.34 3.55
CA GLY A 82 1.18 1.02 3.20
C GLY A 82 2.07 -0.13 3.67
N HIS A 83 3.39 0.01 3.60
CA HIS A 83 4.31 -1.00 4.15
C HIS A 83 4.22 -1.10 5.67
N GLN A 84 4.15 0.05 6.35
CA GLN A 84 3.96 0.11 7.80
C GLN A 84 2.61 -0.48 8.22
N ALA A 85 1.55 -0.25 7.45
CA ALA A 85 0.22 -0.82 7.67
C ALA A 85 0.23 -2.35 7.55
N ILE A 86 1.01 -2.92 6.62
CA ILE A 86 1.22 -4.38 6.55
C ILE A 86 1.89 -4.89 7.82
N GLY A 87 2.95 -4.21 8.26
CA GLY A 87 3.62 -4.54 9.52
C GLY A 87 2.65 -4.51 10.71
N ALA A 88 1.86 -3.45 10.84
CA ALA A 88 0.88 -3.29 11.91
C ALA A 88 -0.24 -4.34 11.85
N ALA A 89 -0.77 -4.65 10.66
CA ALA A 89 -1.79 -5.68 10.44
C ALA A 89 -1.34 -7.07 10.93
N LEU A 90 -0.04 -7.35 10.84
CA LEU A 90 0.62 -8.58 11.28
C LEU A 90 1.11 -8.54 12.74
N GLY A 91 0.77 -7.49 13.50
CA GLY A 91 1.18 -7.33 14.91
C GLY A 91 2.60 -6.75 15.11
N GLY A 92 3.23 -6.27 14.04
CA GLY A 92 4.51 -5.56 14.11
C GLY A 92 4.40 -4.19 14.76
N LYS A 93 5.47 -3.75 15.42
CA LYS A 93 5.56 -2.41 16.04
C LYS A 93 6.22 -1.43 15.09
N ILE A 94 5.50 -0.36 14.76
CA ILE A 94 6.05 0.75 13.98
C ILE A 94 6.64 1.77 14.94
N ILE A 95 7.97 1.85 14.95
CA ILE A 95 8.73 2.74 15.83
C ILE A 95 9.33 3.89 15.02
N ARG A 96 9.57 5.00 15.71
CA ARG A 96 10.16 6.18 15.10
C ARG A 96 11.60 5.91 14.68
N ALA A 97 11.94 6.28 13.44
CA ALA A 97 13.32 6.26 12.98
C ALA A 97 14.18 7.24 13.80
N GLN A 98 15.44 6.88 14.01
CA GLN A 98 16.41 7.73 14.72
C GLN A 98 16.76 8.99 13.93
N GLU A 99 16.77 8.89 12.60
CA GLU A 99 17.06 9.98 11.68
C GLU A 99 15.96 10.15 10.64
N LEU A 100 15.65 11.41 10.31
CA LEU A 100 14.74 11.76 9.22
C LEU A 100 15.52 11.84 7.91
N MET A 101 15.10 11.04 6.93
CA MET A 101 15.79 10.87 5.64
C MET A 101 15.08 11.58 4.46
N HIS A 102 14.18 12.53 4.74
CA HIS A 102 13.45 13.24 3.68
C HIS A 102 14.41 13.96 2.72
N GLY A 103 14.25 13.73 1.42
CA GLY A 103 15.10 14.34 0.36
C GLY A 103 16.49 13.73 0.22
N LYS A 104 16.79 12.60 0.87
CA LYS A 104 18.09 11.91 0.80
C LYS A 104 17.94 10.57 0.09
N THR A 105 18.99 10.15 -0.59
CA THR A 105 19.08 8.82 -1.19
C THR A 105 19.68 7.81 -0.20
N SER A 106 19.36 6.53 -0.39
CA SER A 106 19.92 5.43 0.39
C SER A 106 20.12 4.23 -0.50
N VAL A 107 21.19 3.47 -0.27
CA VAL A 107 21.42 2.18 -0.93
C VAL A 107 20.71 1.10 -0.11
N ILE A 108 19.83 0.32 -0.75
CA ILE A 108 19.09 -0.77 -0.11
C ILE A 108 19.70 -2.10 -0.54
N THR A 109 20.24 -2.86 0.41
CA THR A 109 20.65 -4.26 0.19
C THR A 109 19.44 -5.16 0.37
N THR A 110 19.19 -6.06 -0.57
CA THR A 110 18.03 -6.97 -0.54
C THR A 110 18.49 -8.43 -0.54
N THR A 111 17.58 -9.33 -0.17
CA THR A 111 17.80 -10.78 -0.23
C THR A 111 17.58 -11.36 -1.62
N GLN A 112 17.26 -10.53 -2.62
CA GLN A 112 16.93 -10.95 -4.00
C GLN A 112 15.79 -11.99 -4.09
N THR A 113 14.80 -11.87 -3.21
CA THR A 113 13.62 -12.75 -3.17
C THR A 113 12.34 -11.93 -3.31
N GLY A 114 11.23 -12.59 -3.66
CA GLY A 114 9.93 -11.94 -3.81
C GLY A 114 9.96 -10.87 -4.89
N VAL A 115 9.52 -9.65 -4.56
CA VAL A 115 9.50 -8.51 -5.49
C VAL A 115 10.89 -8.01 -5.91
N PHE A 116 11.96 -8.49 -5.26
CA PHE A 116 13.35 -8.18 -5.59
C PHE A 116 14.07 -9.30 -6.35
N ALA A 117 13.35 -10.34 -6.77
CA ALA A 117 13.90 -11.36 -7.65
C ALA A 117 14.01 -10.79 -9.08
N ASN A 118 15.19 -10.96 -9.69
CA ASN A 118 15.47 -10.60 -11.09
C ASN A 118 15.21 -11.78 -12.02
#